data_AF-A0A1H1HAX6-F1
#
_entry.id   AF-A0A1H1HAX6-F1
#
_cell.length_a   1.000
_cell.length_b   1.000
_cell.length_c   1.000
_cell.angle_alpha   90.00
_cell.angle_beta   90.00
_cell.angle_gamma   90.00
#
_symmetry.space_group_name_H-M   'P 1'
#
loop_
_entity.id
_entity.type
_entity.pdbx_description
1 polymer ?
#
loop_
_entity_poly.entity_id
_entity_poly.type
_entity_poly.pdbx_seq_one_letter_code
_entity_poly.pdbx_strand_id
1 'polypeptide(L)'
;MEAPPASCQSGVAEFRALSPIVIKQEGRFLLPEDPGYLERLTHNLRHRADALGLPNEVKVEVLEAGPRRRDEVLGKMRIGATAKLRIHAAPELLQAFYEGGIGLNCVQGFGWLR
;
A
#
# COMPACT_ATOMS: atom_id res chain seq x y z
N MET A 1 20.03 0.39 0.03
CA MET A 1 18.65 0.43 -0.50
C MET A 1 18.57 -0.69 -1.51
N GLU A 2 17.68 -1.66 -1.33
CA GLU A 2 17.44 -2.72 -2.31
C GLU A 2 16.83 -2.07 -3.57
N ALA A 3 17.18 -2.56 -4.76
CA ALA A 3 16.64 -2.01 -6.00
C ALA A 3 15.15 -2.37 -6.12
N PRO A 4 14.30 -1.51 -6.73
CA PRO A 4 12.92 -1.87 -7.00
C PRO A 4 12.86 -3.18 -7.80
N PRO A 5 11.85 -4.03 -7.58
CA PRO A 5 11.70 -5.27 -8.32
C PRO A 5 11.74 -5.01 -9.83
N ALA A 6 12.51 -5.82 -10.57
CA ALA A 6 12.57 -5.71 -12.04
C ALA A 6 11.17 -5.82 -12.69
N SER A 7 10.23 -6.48 -12.00
CA SER A 7 8.82 -6.57 -12.39
C SER A 7 8.11 -5.22 -12.49
N CYS A 8 8.58 -4.16 -11.82
CA CYS A 8 7.99 -2.83 -11.98
C CYS A 8 7.99 -2.38 -13.45
N GLN A 9 9.00 -2.74 -14.25
CA GLN A 9 9.10 -2.35 -15.65
C GLN A 9 8.03 -2.99 -16.56
N SER A 10 7.39 -4.09 -16.12
CA SER A 10 6.33 -4.76 -16.90
C SER A 10 4.94 -4.15 -16.68
N GLY A 11 4.80 -3.18 -15.77
CA GLY A 11 3.52 -2.62 -15.34
C GLY A 11 2.75 -3.51 -14.36
N VAL A 12 3.37 -4.60 -13.88
CA VAL A 12 2.80 -5.50 -12.86
C VAL A 12 3.88 -5.95 -11.89
N ALA A 13 3.69 -5.70 -10.59
CA ALA A 13 4.63 -6.14 -9.56
C ALA A 13 3.91 -6.84 -8.41
N GLU A 14 4.57 -7.87 -7.87
CA GLU A 14 4.19 -8.46 -6.58
C GLU A 14 5.04 -7.84 -5.48
N PHE A 15 4.39 -7.31 -4.45
CA PHE A 15 5.06 -6.73 -3.29
C PHE A 15 4.69 -7.48 -2.02
N ARG A 16 5.63 -7.58 -1.09
CA ARG A 16 5.36 -7.96 0.30
C ARG A 16 5.55 -6.75 1.20
N ALA A 17 4.52 -6.40 1.97
CA ALA A 17 4.64 -5.33 2.94
C ALA A 17 5.52 -5.76 4.12
N LEU A 18 6.60 -5.02 4.36
CA LEU A 18 7.52 -5.17 5.49
C LEU A 18 6.95 -4.59 6.78
N SER A 19 6.11 -3.55 6.65
CA SER A 19 5.40 -2.92 7.77
C SER A 19 3.90 -2.85 7.48
N PRO A 20 3.05 -2.69 8.53
CA PRO A 20 1.59 -2.73 8.35
C PRO A 20 1.11 -1.67 7.38
N ILE A 21 0.28 -2.06 6.41
CA ILE A 21 -0.42 -1.14 5.53
C ILE A 21 -1.61 -0.59 6.32
N VAL A 22 -1.61 0.71 6.58
CA VAL A 22 -2.70 1.37 7.31
C VAL A 22 -3.72 1.91 6.32
N ILE A 23 -4.96 1.43 6.42
CA ILE A 23 -6.09 1.90 5.62
C ILE A 23 -7.18 2.38 6.56
N LYS A 24 -7.83 3.49 6.19
CA LYS A 24 -8.90 4.09 6.99
C LYS A 24 -10.05 4.56 6.11
N GLN A 25 -11.27 4.24 6.52
CA GLN A 25 -12.52 4.70 5.92
C GLN A 25 -13.48 5.10 7.04
N GLU A 26 -14.07 6.30 6.94
CA GLU A 26 -15.11 6.77 7.87
C GLU A 26 -14.73 6.63 9.36
N GLY A 27 -13.49 7.00 9.70
CA GLY A 27 -13.02 6.91 11.09
C GLY A 27 -12.52 5.52 11.51
N ARG A 28 -12.78 4.46 10.74
CA ARG A 28 -12.44 3.07 11.05
C ARG A 28 -11.21 2.59 10.29
N PHE A 29 -10.37 1.81 10.95
CA PHE A 29 -9.26 1.11 10.30
C PHE A 29 -9.78 -0.16 9.62
N LEU A 30 -9.29 -0.42 8.42
CA LEU A 30 -9.61 -1.62 7.65
C LEU A 30 -8.41 -2.55 7.56
N LEU A 31 -8.66 -3.86 7.64
CA LEU A 31 -7.74 -4.95 7.41
C LEU A 31 -8.01 -5.63 6.06
N PRO A 32 -7.07 -6.42 5.52
CA PRO A 32 -7.21 -7.03 4.20
C PRO A 32 -8.50 -7.82 3.97
N GLU A 33 -9.03 -8.45 5.02
CA GLU A 33 -10.26 -9.24 4.98
C GLU A 33 -11.53 -8.42 5.18
N ASP A 34 -11.40 -7.15 5.59
CA ASP A 34 -12.56 -6.30 5.83
C ASP A 34 -13.19 -5.85 4.50
N PRO A 35 -14.54 -5.82 4.41
CA PRO A 35 -15.23 -5.23 3.28
C PRO A 35 -14.75 -3.78 3.02
N GLY A 36 -14.51 -3.47 1.75
CA GLY A 36 -14.05 -2.13 1.33
C GLY A 36 -12.55 -1.87 1.46
N TYR A 37 -11.76 -2.78 2.07
CA TYR A 37 -10.30 -2.60 2.17
C TYR A 37 -9.65 -2.39 0.80
N LEU A 38 -9.94 -3.30 -0.14
CA LEU A 38 -9.30 -3.29 -1.46
C LEU A 38 -9.72 -2.06 -2.29
N GLU A 39 -10.99 -1.69 -2.21
CA GLU A 39 -11.53 -0.50 -2.85
C GLU A 39 -10.82 0.75 -2.29
N ARG A 40 -10.73 0.86 -0.97
CA ARG A 40 -10.12 2.02 -0.33
C ARG A 40 -8.61 2.10 -0.55
N LEU A 41 -7.91 0.97 -0.52
CA LEU A 41 -6.48 0.91 -0.87
C LEU A 41 -6.27 1.36 -2.31
N THR A 42 -7.05 0.82 -3.26
CA THR A 42 -6.96 1.21 -4.67
C THR A 42 -7.23 2.70 -4.84
N HIS A 43 -8.27 3.25 -4.20
CA HIS A 43 -8.55 4.68 -4.20
C HIS A 43 -7.37 5.52 -3.72
N ASN A 44 -6.75 5.15 -2.59
CA ASN A 44 -5.57 5.87 -2.06
C ASN A 44 -4.39 5.82 -3.05
N LEU A 45 -4.17 4.70 -3.72
CA LEU A 45 -3.08 4.56 -4.71
C LEU A 45 -3.32 5.39 -5.96
N ARG A 46 -4.57 5.45 -6.45
CA ARG A 46 -4.94 6.33 -7.57
C ARG A 46 -4.76 7.80 -7.21
N HIS A 47 -5.23 8.20 -6.03
CA HIS A 47 -5.04 9.56 -5.54
C HIS A 47 -3.55 9.92 -5.42
N ARG A 48 -2.71 8.98 -5.01
CA ARG A 48 -1.26 9.18 -4.98
C ARG A 48 -0.68 9.34 -6.39
N ALA A 49 -1.17 8.58 -7.37
CA ALA A 49 -0.77 8.75 -8.76
C ALA A 49 -1.10 10.17 -9.27
N ASP A 50 -2.33 10.64 -9.00
CA ASP A 50 -2.77 11.99 -9.35
C ASP A 50 -1.86 13.05 -8.74
N ALA A 51 -1.52 12.92 -7.45
CA ALA A 51 -0.62 13.84 -6.75
C ALA A 51 0.81 13.85 -7.30
N LEU A 52 1.25 12.76 -7.93
CA LEU A 52 2.56 12.64 -8.60
C LEU A 52 2.51 13.03 -10.08
N GLY A 53 1.34 13.29 -10.65
CA GLY A 53 1.16 13.54 -12.09
C GLY A 53 1.40 12.31 -12.95
N LEU A 54 1.18 11.10 -12.42
CA LEU A 54 1.38 9.82 -13.09
C LEU A 54 0.04 9.18 -13.52
N PRO A 55 0.04 8.26 -14.51
CA PRO A 55 -1.18 7.52 -14.88
C PRO A 55 -1.80 6.82 -13.67
N ASN A 56 -3.09 7.07 -13.42
CA ASN A 56 -3.78 6.61 -12.21
C ASN A 56 -4.54 5.29 -12.38
N GLU A 57 -4.31 4.58 -13.48
CA GLU A 57 -4.88 3.26 -13.71
C GLU A 57 -4.20 2.23 -12.81
N VAL A 58 -4.79 2.04 -11.63
CA VAL A 58 -4.31 1.07 -10.64
C VAL A 58 -5.33 -0.04 -10.44
N LYS A 59 -4.84 -1.29 -10.42
CA LYS A 59 -5.56 -2.48 -9.93
C LYS A 59 -4.71 -3.18 -8.87
N VAL A 60 -5.37 -3.69 -7.84
CA VAL A 60 -4.72 -4.36 -6.71
C VAL A 60 -5.41 -5.68 -6.47
N GLU A 61 -4.62 -6.70 -6.17
CA GLU A 61 -5.09 -7.99 -5.65
C GLU A 61 -4.36 -8.28 -4.34
N VAL A 62 -5.08 -8.76 -3.33
CA VAL A 62 -4.46 -9.31 -2.12
C VAL A 62 -4.19 -10.79 -2.35
N LEU A 63 -2.91 -11.17 -2.36
CA LEU A 63 -2.48 -12.56 -2.54
C LEU A 63 -2.40 -13.29 -1.19
N GLU A 64 -2.00 -12.58 -0.14
CA GLU A 64 -1.84 -13.12 1.21
C GLU A 64 -2.06 -12.00 2.22
N ALA A 65 -2.90 -12.24 3.23
CA ALA A 65 -3.07 -11.32 4.35
C ALA A 65 -2.17 -11.76 5.52
N GLY A 66 -1.43 -10.81 6.07
CA GLY A 66 -0.58 -11.01 7.24
C GLY A 66 -1.29 -10.64 8.55
N PRO A 67 -0.58 -10.75 9.68
CA PRO A 67 -1.19 -10.50 10.99
C PRO A 67 -1.58 -9.03 11.18
N ARG A 68 -2.73 -8.82 11.81
CA ARG A 68 -3.15 -7.53 12.37
C ARG A 68 -2.09 -7.00 13.34
N ARG A 69 -1.72 -5.74 13.19
CA ARG A 69 -0.87 -5.00 14.14
C ARG A 69 -1.56 -3.75 14.66
N ARG A 70 -1.17 -3.35 15.87
CA ARG A 70 -1.65 -2.18 16.58
C ARG A 70 -0.46 -1.45 17.13
N ASP A 71 -0.23 -0.24 16.65
CA ASP A 71 0.90 0.59 17.03
C ASP A 71 0.38 1.96 17.50
N GLU A 72 0.84 2.45 18.64
CA GLU A 72 0.56 3.80 19.10
C GLU A 72 1.72 4.72 18.69
N VAL A 73 1.43 5.72 17.85
CA VAL A 73 2.44 6.64 17.35
C VAL A 73 1.99 8.07 17.64
N LEU A 74 2.79 8.79 18.43
CA LEU A 74 2.51 10.16 18.87
C LEU A 74 1.12 10.29 19.53
N GLY A 75 0.79 9.37 20.45
CA GLY A 75 -0.47 9.38 21.19
C GLY A 75 -1.71 9.01 20.37
N LYS A 76 -1.54 8.51 19.14
CA LYS A 76 -2.67 8.09 18.28
C LYS A 76 -2.47 6.67 17.77
N MET A 77 -3.52 5.86 17.90
CA MET A 77 -3.52 4.48 17.40
C MET A 77 -3.43 4.41 15.88
N ARG A 78 -2.66 3.43 15.40
CA ARG A 78 -2.59 2.97 14.01
C ARG A 78 -2.85 1.47 14.01
N ILE A 79 -3.73 1.04 13.12
CA ILE A 79 -4.10 -0.36 12.99
C ILE A 79 -4.02 -0.70 11.51
N GLY A 80 -3.31 -1.77 11.20
CA GLY A 80 -3.17 -2.29 9.85
C GLY A 80 -2.71 -3.74 9.88
N ALA A 81 -2.38 -4.27 8.72
CA ALA A 81 -1.76 -5.58 8.59
C ALA A 81 -0.71 -5.54 7.49
N THR A 82 0.26 -6.45 7.53
CA THR A 82 1.09 -6.72 6.35
C THR A 82 0.25 -7.49 5.33
N ALA A 83 0.64 -7.46 4.06
CA ALA A 83 0.02 -8.24 3.00
C ALA A 83 1.05 -8.53 1.89
N LYS A 84 0.82 -9.61 1.16
CA LYS A 84 1.39 -9.80 -0.17
C LYS A 84 0.35 -9.33 -1.19
N LEU A 85 0.76 -8.45 -2.10
CA LEU A 85 -0.13 -7.81 -3.07
C LEU A 85 0.41 -8.01 -4.48
N ARG A 86 -0.48 -8.12 -5.46
CA ARG A 86 -0.16 -7.87 -6.87
C ARG A 86 -0.75 -6.53 -7.26
N ILE A 87 0.07 -5.66 -7.85
CA ILE A 87 -0.35 -4.32 -8.28
C ILE A 87 -0.06 -4.17 -9.76
N HIS A 88 -1.08 -3.76 -10.51
CA HIS A 88 -0.97 -3.34 -11.91
C HIS A 88 -1.05 -1.81 -11.96
N ALA A 89 -0.04 -1.16 -12.54
CA ALA A 89 0.07 0.28 -12.66
C ALA A 89 1.20 0.67 -13.63
N ALA A 90 1.33 1.96 -13.95
CA ALA A 90 2.49 2.45 -14.70
C ALA A 90 3.82 2.10 -13.96
N PRO A 91 4.89 1.73 -14.69
CA PRO A 91 6.17 1.36 -14.07
C PRO A 91 6.72 2.36 -13.06
N GLU A 92 6.65 3.65 -13.37
CA GLU A 92 7.13 4.75 -12.54
C GLU A 92 6.30 4.85 -11.24
N LEU A 93 5.00 4.54 -11.32
CA LEU A 93 4.13 4.52 -10.16
C LEU A 93 4.39 3.31 -9.26
N LEU A 94 4.66 2.14 -9.84
CA LEU A 94 5.09 0.95 -9.09
C LEU A 94 6.42 1.22 -8.36
N GLN A 95 7.36 1.91 -9.03
CA GLN A 95 8.60 2.36 -8.39
C GLN A 95 8.33 3.34 -7.24
N ALA A 96 7.46 4.33 -7.44
CA ALA A 96 7.08 5.27 -6.38
C ALA A 96 6.42 4.58 -5.16
N PHE A 97 5.64 3.51 -5.38
CA PHE A 97 5.08 2.70 -4.30
C PHE A 97 6.15 1.93 -3.54
N TYR A 98 7.14 1.37 -4.25
CA TYR A 98 8.28 0.70 -3.62
C TYR A 98 9.10 1.66 -2.73
N GLU A 99 9.44 2.83 -3.27
CA GLU A 99 10.31 3.81 -2.59
C GLU A 99 9.61 4.53 -1.43
N GLY A 100 8.29 4.75 -1.52
CA GLY A 100 7.55 5.54 -0.53
C GLY A 100 6.54 4.76 0.31
N GLY A 101 6.41 3.46 0.13
CA GLY A 101 5.40 2.61 0.79
C GLY A 101 3.98 2.85 0.28
N ILE A 102 2.98 2.18 0.86
CA ILE A 102 1.56 2.31 0.45
C ILE A 102 0.60 2.44 1.65
N GLY A 103 -0.61 2.93 1.39
CA GLY A 103 -1.58 3.23 2.44
C GLY A 103 -1.30 4.58 3.11
N LEU A 104 -1.61 4.67 4.39
CA LEU A 104 -1.50 5.90 5.16
C LEU A 104 -0.27 5.90 6.06
N ASN A 105 0.24 7.10 6.38
CA ASN A 105 1.32 7.32 7.33
C ASN A 105 2.66 6.65 6.95
N CYS A 106 2.99 6.56 5.67
CA CYS A 106 4.22 5.89 5.23
C CYS A 106 5.50 6.56 5.78
N VAL A 107 5.49 7.88 5.94
CA VAL A 107 6.57 8.66 6.59
C VAL A 107 6.74 8.33 8.09
N GLN A 108 5.74 7.69 8.71
CA GLN A 108 5.81 7.17 10.08
C GLN A 108 6.22 5.69 10.12
N GLY A 109 6.67 5.11 9.00
CA GLY A 109 7.18 3.74 8.91
C GLY A 109 6.17 2.68 8.49
N PHE A 110 4.99 3.05 7.99
CA PHE A 110 3.92 2.12 7.60
C PHE A 110 3.89 1.81 6.10
N GLY A 111 3.44 0.61 5.75
CA GLY A 111 3.24 0.16 4.37
C GLY A 111 4.49 0.09 3.50
N TRP A 112 5.69 -0.03 4.09
CA TRP A 112 6.92 -0.20 3.33
C TRP A 112 6.93 -1.54 2.60
N LEU A 113 7.42 -1.54 1.37
CA LEU A 113 7.36 -2.69 0.49
C LEU A 113 8.74 -3.31 0.26
N ARG A 114 8.70 -4.60 -0.09
CA ARG A 114 9.78 -5.35 -0.71
C ARG A 114 9.25 -6.00 -1.98
#